data_AF-A0A953QBV9-F1
#
_entry.id   AF-A0A953QBV9-F1
#
_cell.length_a   1.000
_cell.length_b   1.000
_cell.length_c   1.000
_cell.angle_alpha   90.00
_cell.angle_beta   90.00
_cell.angle_gamma   90.00
#
_symmetry.space_group_name_H-M   'P 1'
#
loop_
_entity.id
_entity.type
_entity.pdbx_description
1 polymer ?
#
loop_
_entity_poly.entity_id
_entity_poly.type
_entity_poly.pdbx_seq_one_letter_code
_entity_poly.pdbx_strand_id
1 'polypeptide(L)'
;MPELRKDPIVGRWVIISTDRAKRPTDFARDAVKIKGGFCPFCYGNENKTPPEIQAYRPNPNGGPPPQRDSPGWTVRVVPNKFPALGIEGGLNRQAEGMFDRMNGIGAHEVIVETPDHNATLATLPSKRIEDVLWTFRDRILDLKKDRRFKFILIFKNHGEAAGASLEHAHSQLIALPMLPIYLTEEIEGAKQYFIYKERCVFCDIIRQETETGIRVVAENEDFLTLAPYAPRFPFETWILPKQHESAFENSSSHMFENLAKALKTLLSKADRVLDNPPYNLVIHTSPVQEPNNDHYHWHIEFMPKLTKTAGFEWGTGFYINPTPPEEAARFLREEMKAKFFEGAGLGVKPVSAFGSKRLIRKAIQYAIANSRESVTLVHKGNIMKYTEGAFKDWGYALAKREFRSEIVTERETWILGNREKNPELSVEENARMIDPGFDMMSPAQQNDIQKEVEEALR
;
A
#
# COMPACT_ATOMS: atom_id res chain seq x y z
N MET A 1 13.08 -13.01 12.53
CA MET A 1 12.16 -13.88 13.30
C MET A 1 10.74 -13.38 13.10
N PRO A 2 9.73 -14.25 13.02
CA PRO A 2 8.34 -13.84 12.99
C PRO A 2 7.93 -13.10 14.27
N GLU A 3 7.04 -12.13 14.16
CA GLU A 3 6.48 -11.34 15.26
C GLU A 3 4.96 -11.56 15.33
N LEU A 4 4.38 -11.57 16.53
CA LEU A 4 2.93 -11.59 16.74
C LEU A 4 2.46 -10.21 17.18
N ARG A 5 1.53 -9.62 16.42
CA ARG A 5 0.92 -8.33 16.77
C ARG A 5 -0.57 -8.48 16.99
N LYS A 6 -1.09 -7.77 17.97
CA LYS A 6 -2.51 -7.79 18.31
C LYS A 6 -3.17 -6.51 17.85
N ASP A 7 -4.30 -6.66 17.17
CA ASP A 7 -5.20 -5.56 16.84
C ASP A 7 -5.87 -5.05 18.13
N PRO A 8 -5.71 -3.77 18.50
CA PRO A 8 -6.27 -3.23 19.74
C PRO A 8 -7.80 -3.08 19.70
N ILE A 9 -8.43 -3.15 18.53
CA ILE A 9 -9.87 -2.98 18.38
C ILE A 9 -10.57 -4.33 18.59
N VAL A 10 -10.38 -5.28 17.68
CA VAL A 10 -11.07 -6.59 17.75
C VAL A 10 -10.29 -7.65 18.54
N GLY A 11 -9.07 -7.37 18.99
CA GLY A 11 -8.25 -8.30 19.76
C GLY A 11 -7.67 -9.47 18.97
N ARG A 12 -7.75 -9.45 17.64
CA ARG A 12 -7.22 -10.47 16.73
C ARG A 12 -5.69 -10.43 16.67
N TRP A 13 -5.06 -11.59 16.55
CA TRP A 13 -3.61 -11.70 16.35
C TRP A 13 -3.23 -11.85 14.87
N VAL A 14 -2.12 -11.23 14.49
CA VAL A 14 -1.51 -11.30 13.16
C VAL A 14 -0.04 -11.70 13.31
N ILE A 15 0.38 -12.68 12.51
CA ILE A 15 1.77 -13.13 12.42
C ILE A 15 2.47 -12.33 11.32
N ILE A 16 3.43 -11.50 11.69
CA ILE A 16 4.31 -10.79 10.76
C ILE A 16 5.53 -11.67 10.46
N SER A 17 5.68 -12.15 9.22
CA SER A 17 6.70 -13.14 8.86
C SER A 17 7.45 -12.78 7.57
N THR A 18 8.53 -12.00 7.70
CA THR A 18 9.34 -11.49 6.58
C THR A 18 10.01 -12.57 5.72
N ASP A 19 10.33 -13.74 6.27
CA ASP A 19 10.98 -14.82 5.50
C ASP A 19 10.06 -15.44 4.45
N ARG A 20 8.73 -15.29 4.57
CA ARG A 20 7.79 -15.71 3.51
C ARG A 20 7.91 -14.84 2.26
N ALA A 21 8.26 -13.56 2.41
CA ALA A 21 8.46 -12.66 1.26
C ALA A 21 9.59 -13.11 0.32
N LYS A 22 10.49 -13.99 0.79
CA LYS A 22 11.60 -14.55 -0.01
C LYS A 22 11.16 -15.69 -0.94
N ARG A 23 9.93 -16.19 -0.82
CA ARG A 23 9.40 -17.24 -1.70
C ARG A 23 8.94 -16.62 -3.03
N PRO A 24 9.51 -17.04 -4.18
CA PRO A 24 9.20 -16.43 -5.48
C PRO A 24 7.72 -16.47 -5.89
N THR A 25 6.94 -17.39 -5.31
CA THR A 25 5.54 -17.66 -5.64
C THR A 25 4.53 -16.94 -4.75
N ASP A 26 4.96 -16.30 -3.65
CA ASP A 26 4.04 -15.80 -2.63
C ASP A 26 3.43 -14.42 -2.95
N PHE A 27 4.00 -13.70 -3.93
CA PHE A 27 3.41 -12.47 -4.48
C PHE A 27 2.97 -12.70 -5.92
N ALA A 28 1.68 -12.91 -6.14
CA ALA A 28 1.11 -12.89 -7.48
C ALA A 28 1.11 -11.44 -7.98
N ARG A 29 1.98 -11.12 -8.95
CA ARG A 29 1.99 -9.84 -9.66
C ARG A 29 0.99 -9.87 -10.82
N ASP A 30 -0.27 -10.11 -10.49
CA ASP A 30 -1.35 -10.07 -11.49
C ASP A 30 -1.89 -8.63 -11.54
N ALA A 31 -1.16 -7.75 -12.24
CA ALA A 31 -1.63 -6.40 -12.52
C ALA A 31 -2.99 -6.44 -13.20
N VAL A 32 -3.88 -5.52 -12.83
CA VAL A 32 -5.21 -5.43 -13.44
C VAL A 32 -5.06 -5.03 -14.91
N LYS A 33 -5.56 -5.88 -15.82
CA LYS A 33 -5.57 -5.62 -17.26
C LYS A 33 -7.00 -5.47 -17.75
N ILE A 34 -7.24 -4.45 -18.55
CA ILE A 34 -8.50 -4.22 -19.25
C ILE A 34 -8.46 -5.04 -20.54
N LYS A 35 -9.34 -6.04 -20.66
CA LYS A 35 -9.49 -6.87 -21.87
C LYS A 35 -10.38 -6.17 -22.90
N GLY A 36 -11.25 -5.26 -22.43
CA GLY A 36 -12.20 -4.54 -23.27
C GLY A 36 -13.35 -5.42 -23.77
N GLY A 37 -14.24 -4.83 -24.57
CA GLY A 37 -15.43 -5.50 -25.10
C GLY A 37 -16.73 -4.80 -24.71
N PHE A 38 -17.85 -5.52 -24.81
CA PHE A 38 -19.15 -4.97 -24.42
C PHE A 38 -19.21 -4.77 -22.91
N CYS A 39 -19.52 -3.55 -22.48
CA CYS A 39 -19.72 -3.21 -21.07
C CYS A 39 -21.05 -2.46 -20.88
N PRO A 40 -21.94 -2.93 -19.98
CA PRO A 40 -23.21 -2.28 -19.70
C PRO A 40 -23.07 -0.94 -18.94
N PHE A 41 -21.91 -0.69 -18.32
CA PHE A 41 -21.66 0.55 -17.56
C PHE A 41 -21.05 1.66 -18.41
N CYS A 42 -20.62 1.37 -19.64
CA CYS A 42 -20.16 2.39 -20.57
C CYS A 42 -21.23 3.43 -20.85
N TYR A 43 -20.78 4.66 -21.08
CA TYR A 43 -21.63 5.75 -21.55
C TYR A 43 -22.32 5.37 -22.86
N GLY A 44 -23.62 5.68 -22.97
CA GLY A 44 -24.46 5.30 -24.12
C GLY A 44 -25.12 3.92 -24.00
N ASN A 45 -24.74 3.12 -23.00
CA ASN A 45 -25.35 1.81 -22.72
C ASN A 45 -26.31 1.85 -21.52
N GLU A 46 -26.88 3.01 -21.19
CA GLU A 46 -27.80 3.19 -20.05
C GLU A 46 -29.00 2.23 -20.10
N ASN A 47 -29.48 1.89 -21.31
CA ASN A 47 -30.55 0.92 -21.52
C ASN A 47 -30.15 -0.55 -21.24
N LYS A 48 -28.89 -0.82 -20.87
CA LYS A 48 -28.37 -2.15 -20.52
C LYS A 48 -28.30 -2.38 -19.01
N THR A 49 -28.50 -1.33 -18.22
CA THR A 49 -28.66 -1.39 -16.75
C THR A 49 -30.13 -1.25 -16.37
N PRO A 50 -30.52 -1.63 -15.14
CA PRO A 50 -31.81 -1.23 -14.60
C PRO A 50 -31.92 0.31 -14.52
N PRO A 51 -33.15 0.87 -14.40
CA PRO A 51 -33.37 2.32 -14.40
C PRO A 51 -32.56 3.04 -13.33
N GLU A 52 -32.06 4.22 -13.66
CA GLU A 52 -31.27 5.05 -12.77
C GLU A 52 -32.03 5.40 -11.47
N ILE A 53 -31.33 5.25 -10.34
CA ILE A 53 -31.78 5.75 -9.03
C ILE A 53 -31.38 7.22 -8.88
N GLN A 54 -30.10 7.51 -9.16
CA GLN A 54 -29.48 8.82 -9.00
C GLN A 54 -28.29 8.93 -9.97
N ALA A 55 -28.01 10.13 -10.48
CA ALA A 55 -26.74 10.40 -11.12
C ALA A 55 -26.31 11.85 -10.90
N TYR A 56 -25.00 12.04 -10.82
CA TYR A 56 -24.38 13.35 -10.80
C TYR A 56 -24.22 13.82 -12.25
N ARG A 57 -24.73 15.02 -12.56
CA ARG A 57 -24.66 15.65 -13.87
C ARG A 57 -24.26 17.10 -13.69
N PRO A 58 -23.01 17.51 -13.97
CA PRO A 58 -22.63 18.90 -13.94
C PRO A 58 -23.53 19.72 -14.84
N ASN A 59 -24.20 20.72 -14.28
CA ASN A 59 -25.09 21.64 -15.00
C ASN A 59 -24.54 23.07 -14.90
N PRO A 60 -23.47 23.40 -15.64
CA PRO A 60 -22.80 24.70 -15.53
C PRO A 60 -23.70 25.89 -15.89
N ASN A 61 -24.81 25.65 -16.61
CA ASN A 61 -25.74 26.69 -17.05
C ASN A 61 -26.94 26.88 -16.12
N GLY A 62 -27.00 26.18 -14.97
CA GLY A 62 -27.99 26.45 -13.91
C GLY A 62 -29.44 26.11 -14.27
N GLY A 63 -29.68 25.20 -15.21
CA GLY A 63 -31.03 24.75 -15.58
C GLY A 63 -31.67 23.76 -14.59
N PRO A 64 -32.93 23.33 -14.84
CA PRO A 64 -33.55 22.27 -14.06
C PRO A 64 -32.71 20.98 -14.11
N PRO A 65 -32.77 20.12 -13.07
CA PRO A 65 -32.08 18.84 -13.07
C PRO A 65 -32.47 18.03 -14.31
N PRO A 66 -31.51 17.44 -15.05
CA PRO A 66 -31.82 16.61 -16.19
C PRO A 66 -32.71 15.42 -15.78
N GLN A 67 -33.52 14.94 -16.71
CA GLN A 67 -34.34 13.75 -16.48
C GLN A 67 -33.46 12.54 -16.18
N ARG A 68 -33.98 11.58 -15.40
CA ARG A 68 -33.30 10.29 -15.17
C ARG A 68 -32.97 9.60 -16.48
N ASP A 69 -31.87 8.85 -16.46
CA ASP A 69 -31.32 8.14 -17.64
C ASP A 69 -30.94 9.08 -18.80
N SER A 70 -30.85 10.40 -18.57
CA SER A 70 -30.37 11.32 -19.60
C SER A 70 -28.84 11.28 -19.71
N PRO A 71 -28.29 11.66 -20.89
CA PRO A 71 -26.85 11.85 -21.09
C PRO A 71 -26.24 12.89 -20.11
N GLY A 72 -24.91 12.94 -20.05
CA GLY A 72 -24.14 13.95 -19.32
C GLY A 72 -23.78 13.59 -17.87
N TRP A 73 -23.95 12.33 -17.48
CA TRP A 73 -23.62 11.89 -16.12
C TRP A 73 -22.11 11.71 -15.91
N THR A 74 -21.68 11.97 -14.68
CA THR A 74 -20.32 11.82 -14.20
C THR A 74 -20.17 10.65 -13.24
N VAL A 75 -21.21 10.40 -12.44
CA VAL A 75 -21.40 9.22 -11.59
C VAL A 75 -22.85 8.78 -11.76
N ARG A 76 -23.11 7.47 -11.83
CA ARG A 76 -24.47 6.93 -12.01
C ARG A 76 -24.72 5.78 -11.04
N VAL A 77 -25.87 5.82 -10.37
CA VAL A 77 -26.33 4.79 -9.44
C VAL A 77 -27.49 4.03 -10.05
N VAL A 78 -27.37 2.71 -10.11
CA VAL A 78 -28.42 1.81 -10.61
C VAL A 78 -28.62 0.66 -9.61
N PRO A 79 -29.82 0.06 -9.55
CA PRO A 79 -30.00 -1.21 -8.85
C PRO A 79 -29.06 -2.26 -9.43
N ASN A 80 -28.52 -3.14 -8.59
CA ASN A 80 -27.81 -4.30 -9.09
C ASN A 80 -28.81 -5.19 -9.86
N LYS A 81 -28.45 -5.59 -11.08
CA LYS A 81 -29.30 -6.44 -11.93
C LYS A 81 -29.53 -7.83 -11.34
N PHE A 82 -28.59 -8.31 -10.53
CA PHE A 82 -28.64 -9.57 -9.80
C PHE A 82 -28.46 -9.29 -8.31
N PRO A 83 -29.45 -8.67 -7.66
CA PRO A 83 -29.29 -8.21 -6.30
C PRO A 83 -29.22 -9.39 -5.32
N ALA A 84 -28.42 -9.27 -4.27
CA ALA A 84 -28.31 -10.30 -3.23
C ALA A 84 -29.53 -10.24 -2.27
N LEU A 85 -30.21 -9.10 -2.23
CA LEU A 85 -31.34 -8.80 -1.36
C LEU A 85 -32.39 -8.00 -2.14
N GLY A 86 -33.68 -8.23 -1.86
CA GLY A 86 -34.79 -7.51 -2.46
C GLY A 86 -35.26 -6.32 -1.61
N ILE A 87 -35.55 -5.19 -2.24
CA ILE A 87 -35.97 -3.97 -1.50
C ILE A 87 -37.43 -4.02 -1.04
N GLU A 88 -38.28 -4.74 -1.79
CA GLU A 88 -39.71 -4.83 -1.54
C GLU A 88 -40.08 -5.91 -0.53
N GLY A 89 -41.12 -5.65 0.27
CA GLY A 89 -41.73 -6.64 1.18
C GLY A 89 -41.40 -6.46 2.67
N GLY A 90 -41.78 -7.45 3.49
CA GLY A 90 -41.54 -7.45 4.93
C GLY A 90 -40.39 -8.37 5.35
N LEU A 91 -39.76 -8.09 6.49
CA LEU A 91 -38.66 -8.92 7.02
C LEU A 91 -39.12 -10.33 7.38
N ASN A 92 -40.33 -10.48 7.93
CA ASN A 92 -40.89 -11.78 8.34
C ASN A 92 -39.91 -12.64 9.15
N ARG A 93 -39.41 -12.11 10.28
CA ARG A 93 -38.48 -12.82 11.17
C ARG A 93 -39.22 -13.97 11.86
N GLN A 94 -38.65 -15.17 11.78
CA GLN A 94 -39.24 -16.40 12.30
C GLN A 94 -38.15 -17.28 12.91
N ALA A 95 -38.49 -17.98 13.98
CA ALA A 95 -37.68 -19.07 14.49
C ALA A 95 -38.05 -20.38 13.78
N GLU A 96 -37.05 -21.18 13.47
CA GLU A 96 -37.15 -22.58 13.05
C GLU A 96 -36.43 -23.42 14.11
N GLY A 97 -37.12 -23.67 15.23
CA GLY A 97 -36.52 -24.26 16.43
C GLY A 97 -35.44 -23.34 17.02
N MET A 98 -34.18 -23.78 16.96
CA MET A 98 -33.01 -23.01 17.39
C MET A 98 -32.43 -22.09 16.30
N PHE A 99 -32.90 -22.23 15.05
CA PHE A 99 -32.40 -21.47 13.90
C PHE A 99 -33.25 -20.23 13.68
N ASP A 100 -32.64 -19.16 13.18
CA ASP A 100 -33.35 -17.95 12.76
C ASP A 100 -33.48 -17.90 11.24
N ARG A 101 -34.68 -17.53 10.77
CA ARG A 101 -34.96 -17.30 9.35
C ARG A 101 -35.66 -15.96 9.16
N MET A 102 -35.36 -15.28 8.06
CA MET A 102 -36.09 -14.09 7.61
C MET A 102 -36.03 -13.96 6.09
N ASN A 103 -36.90 -13.12 5.53
CA ASN A 103 -36.84 -12.76 4.11
C ASN A 103 -35.57 -11.96 3.82
N GLY A 104 -34.99 -12.16 2.62
CA GLY A 104 -33.80 -11.44 2.15
C GLY A 104 -34.10 -9.99 1.75
N ILE A 105 -34.53 -9.18 2.72
CA ILE A 105 -34.84 -7.76 2.50
C ILE A 105 -33.57 -6.91 2.61
N GLY A 106 -33.34 -6.03 1.65
CA GLY A 106 -32.16 -5.17 1.57
C GLY A 106 -32.13 -4.36 0.28
N ALA A 107 -31.17 -3.45 0.17
CA ALA A 107 -30.85 -2.79 -1.10
C ALA A 107 -29.51 -3.32 -1.61
N HIS A 108 -29.39 -3.52 -2.92
CA HIS A 108 -28.12 -3.80 -3.58
C HIS A 108 -28.00 -2.88 -4.80
N GLU A 109 -27.09 -1.92 -4.72
CA GLU A 109 -26.90 -0.88 -5.73
C GLU A 109 -25.48 -0.93 -6.29
N VAL A 110 -25.33 -0.55 -7.56
CA VAL A 110 -24.06 -0.36 -8.24
C VAL A 110 -23.87 1.13 -8.50
N ILE A 111 -22.70 1.63 -8.14
CA ILE A 111 -22.30 3.03 -8.31
C ILE A 111 -21.21 3.05 -9.38
N VAL A 112 -21.59 3.41 -10.61
CA VAL A 112 -20.68 3.58 -11.74
C VAL A 112 -19.95 4.91 -11.57
N GLU A 113 -18.63 4.85 -11.39
CA GLU A 113 -17.82 5.97 -10.87
C GLU A 113 -17.44 6.97 -11.98
N THR A 114 -17.55 6.57 -13.24
CA THR A 114 -17.13 7.35 -14.39
C THR A 114 -17.76 6.83 -15.69
N PRO A 115 -18.05 7.70 -16.68
CA PRO A 115 -18.46 7.26 -18.02
C PRO A 115 -17.33 6.63 -18.83
N ASP A 116 -16.07 6.92 -18.49
CA ASP A 116 -14.88 6.38 -19.17
C ASP A 116 -14.56 4.97 -18.67
N HIS A 117 -14.56 4.01 -19.59
CA HIS A 117 -14.28 2.61 -19.33
C HIS A 117 -12.85 2.36 -18.82
N ASN A 118 -11.88 3.14 -19.30
CA ASN A 118 -10.47 2.91 -19.04
C ASN A 118 -9.96 3.64 -17.79
N ALA A 119 -10.79 4.51 -17.21
CA ALA A 119 -10.44 5.24 -16.00
C ALA A 119 -10.62 4.38 -14.74
N THR A 120 -9.76 4.59 -13.76
CA THR A 120 -9.88 4.04 -12.41
C THR A 120 -10.01 5.19 -11.41
N LEU A 121 -10.44 4.92 -10.17
CA LEU A 121 -10.43 5.96 -9.12
C LEU A 121 -9.06 6.64 -8.96
N ALA A 122 -7.96 5.94 -9.20
CA ALA A 122 -6.62 6.52 -9.12
C ALA A 122 -6.34 7.54 -10.23
N THR A 123 -6.83 7.29 -11.44
CA THR A 123 -6.60 8.16 -12.62
C THR A 123 -7.56 9.34 -12.68
N LEU A 124 -8.72 9.26 -12.02
CA LEU A 124 -9.71 10.34 -12.00
C LEU A 124 -9.18 11.63 -11.36
N PRO A 125 -9.58 12.82 -11.83
CA PRO A 125 -9.35 14.08 -11.13
C PRO A 125 -9.96 14.07 -9.72
N SER A 126 -9.35 14.78 -8.76
CA SER A 126 -9.84 14.76 -7.36
C SER A 126 -11.29 15.17 -7.23
N LYS A 127 -11.75 16.15 -8.02
CA LYS A 127 -13.17 16.57 -8.02
C LYS A 127 -14.13 15.43 -8.44
N ARG A 128 -13.69 14.54 -9.33
CA ARG A 128 -14.52 13.40 -9.77
C ARG A 128 -14.59 12.30 -8.71
N ILE A 129 -13.51 12.12 -7.95
CA ILE A 129 -13.53 11.24 -6.77
C ILE A 129 -14.44 11.83 -5.69
N GLU A 130 -14.41 13.16 -5.51
CA GLU A 130 -15.33 13.86 -4.61
C GLU A 130 -16.80 13.62 -4.99
N ASP A 131 -17.17 13.72 -6.28
CA ASP A 131 -18.53 13.42 -6.75
C ASP A 131 -18.96 11.97 -6.40
N VAL A 132 -18.04 11.01 -6.49
CA VAL A 132 -18.29 9.61 -6.08
C VAL A 132 -18.54 9.50 -4.58
N LEU A 133 -17.72 10.18 -3.76
CA LEU A 133 -17.88 10.19 -2.30
C LEU A 133 -19.17 10.90 -1.86
N TRP A 134 -19.56 11.97 -2.54
CA TRP A 134 -20.88 12.60 -2.33
C TRP A 134 -22.02 11.65 -2.70
N THR A 135 -21.88 10.89 -3.80
CA THR A 135 -22.85 9.87 -4.17
C THR A 135 -22.99 8.80 -3.07
N PHE A 136 -21.87 8.36 -2.48
CA PHE A 136 -21.88 7.43 -1.34
C PHE A 136 -22.69 7.97 -0.16
N ARG A 137 -22.42 9.22 0.22
CA ARG A 137 -23.15 9.92 1.29
C ARG A 137 -24.64 9.99 1.01
N ASP A 138 -25.02 10.44 -0.18
CA ASP A 138 -26.42 10.66 -0.53
C ASP A 138 -27.20 9.35 -0.54
N ARG A 139 -26.60 8.26 -1.04
CA ARG A 139 -27.24 6.94 -1.01
C ARG A 139 -27.40 6.41 0.41
N ILE A 140 -26.42 6.62 1.29
CA ILE A 140 -26.55 6.29 2.72
C ILE A 140 -27.74 7.05 3.32
N LEU A 141 -27.79 8.38 3.17
CA LEU A 141 -28.85 9.22 3.74
C LEU A 141 -30.24 8.85 3.20
N ASP A 142 -30.34 8.48 1.93
CA ASP A 142 -31.60 8.05 1.34
C ASP A 142 -32.07 6.70 1.91
N LEU A 143 -31.18 5.70 1.96
CA LEU A 143 -31.51 4.37 2.46
C LEU A 143 -31.75 4.35 3.97
N LYS A 144 -31.15 5.28 4.74
CA LYS A 144 -31.44 5.46 6.18
C LYS A 144 -32.90 5.83 6.47
N LYS A 145 -33.65 6.34 5.47
CA LYS A 145 -35.09 6.60 5.63
C LYS A 145 -35.90 5.30 5.82
N ASP A 146 -35.36 4.17 5.39
CA ASP A 146 -35.96 2.86 5.61
C ASP A 146 -35.54 2.27 6.96
N ARG A 147 -36.47 2.22 7.90
CA ARG A 147 -36.24 1.73 9.27
C ARG A 147 -35.94 0.22 9.34
N ARG A 148 -36.11 -0.54 8.25
CA ARG A 148 -35.77 -1.96 8.19
C ARG A 148 -34.25 -2.17 8.17
N PHE A 149 -33.49 -1.20 7.65
CA PHE A 149 -32.05 -1.31 7.53
C PHE A 149 -31.34 -0.91 8.82
N LYS A 150 -30.36 -1.72 9.21
CA LYS A 150 -29.51 -1.51 10.39
C LYS A 150 -28.10 -1.09 10.00
N PHE A 151 -27.62 -1.50 8.83
CA PHE A 151 -26.30 -1.17 8.35
C PHE A 151 -26.28 -1.01 6.83
N ILE A 152 -25.43 -0.11 6.34
CA ILE A 152 -25.26 0.16 4.92
C ILE A 152 -23.76 0.05 4.64
N LEU A 153 -23.36 -0.95 3.86
CA LEU A 153 -21.98 -1.20 3.51
C LEU A 153 -21.69 -0.63 2.12
N ILE A 154 -20.71 0.25 2.01
CA ILE A 154 -20.14 0.68 0.74
C ILE A 154 -18.79 0.02 0.57
N PHE A 155 -18.59 -0.62 -0.58
CA PHE A 155 -17.35 -1.30 -0.89
C PHE A 155 -17.04 -1.28 -2.38
N LYS A 156 -15.78 -1.50 -2.70
CA LYS A 156 -15.27 -1.61 -4.07
C LYS A 156 -14.46 -2.88 -4.22
N ASN A 157 -14.64 -3.55 -5.34
CA ASN A 157 -13.77 -4.61 -5.82
C ASN A 157 -13.10 -4.12 -7.09
N HIS A 158 -11.77 -4.00 -7.09
CA HIS A 158 -11.00 -3.60 -8.27
C HIS A 158 -10.11 -4.75 -8.72
N GLY A 159 -10.31 -5.22 -9.95
CA GLY A 159 -9.58 -6.36 -10.53
C GLY A 159 -10.20 -7.72 -10.20
N GLU A 160 -9.98 -8.68 -11.10
CA GLU A 160 -10.57 -10.04 -11.04
C GLU A 160 -10.21 -10.77 -9.74
N ALA A 161 -8.95 -10.67 -9.29
CA ALA A 161 -8.48 -11.30 -8.04
C ALA A 161 -9.12 -10.70 -6.77
N ALA A 162 -9.70 -9.50 -6.84
CA ALA A 162 -10.46 -8.88 -5.75
C ALA A 162 -11.96 -9.18 -5.83
N GLY A 163 -12.39 -9.99 -6.80
CA GLY A 163 -13.80 -10.38 -7.00
C GLY A 163 -14.60 -9.38 -7.85
N ALA A 164 -13.94 -8.58 -8.69
CA ALA A 164 -14.65 -7.75 -9.67
C ALA A 164 -15.14 -8.62 -10.83
N SER A 165 -16.43 -8.56 -11.15
CA SER A 165 -17.05 -9.26 -12.29
C SER A 165 -17.04 -8.44 -13.58
N LEU A 166 -16.88 -7.11 -13.47
CA LEU A 166 -16.80 -6.18 -14.59
C LEU A 166 -15.57 -5.28 -14.42
N GLU A 167 -14.90 -4.98 -15.53
CA GLU A 167 -13.65 -4.18 -15.56
C GLU A 167 -13.90 -2.69 -15.32
N HIS A 168 -15.08 -2.19 -15.71
CA HIS A 168 -15.44 -0.77 -15.61
C HIS A 168 -15.44 -0.31 -14.16
N ALA A 169 -14.85 0.85 -13.88
CA ALA A 169 -14.75 1.39 -12.52
C ALA A 169 -16.13 1.61 -11.86
N HIS A 170 -16.44 0.76 -10.89
CA HIS A 170 -17.65 0.84 -10.08
C HIS A 170 -17.37 0.46 -8.62
N SER A 171 -18.24 0.96 -7.75
CA SER A 171 -18.39 0.54 -6.36
C SER A 171 -19.78 -0.07 -6.18
N GLN A 172 -20.00 -0.71 -5.05
CA GLN A 172 -21.27 -1.32 -4.69
C GLN A 172 -21.70 -0.85 -3.31
N LEU A 173 -23.02 -0.86 -3.10
CA LEU A 173 -23.64 -0.57 -1.83
C LEU A 173 -24.63 -1.70 -1.51
N ILE A 174 -24.55 -2.23 -0.29
CA ILE A 174 -25.54 -3.19 0.23
C ILE A 174 -26.10 -2.68 1.55
N ALA A 175 -27.43 -2.52 1.62
CA ALA A 175 -28.15 -2.22 2.86
C ALA A 175 -28.70 -3.51 3.49
N LEU A 176 -28.40 -3.71 4.78
CA LEU A 176 -28.68 -4.93 5.53
C LEU A 176 -29.65 -4.68 6.68
N PRO A 177 -30.59 -5.61 6.96
CA PRO A 177 -31.51 -5.52 8.09
C PRO A 177 -30.93 -6.08 9.40
N MET A 178 -29.65 -6.45 9.40
CA MET A 178 -28.88 -6.91 10.55
C MET A 178 -27.49 -6.28 10.53
N LEU A 179 -26.82 -6.29 11.69
CA LEU A 179 -25.42 -5.91 11.78
C LEU A 179 -24.53 -7.10 11.39
N PRO A 180 -23.55 -6.92 10.50
CA PRO A 180 -22.53 -7.93 10.25
C PRO A 180 -21.74 -8.27 11.53
N ILE A 181 -21.29 -9.52 11.65
CA ILE A 181 -20.51 -9.98 12.81
C ILE A 181 -19.22 -9.17 12.97
N TYR A 182 -18.45 -8.98 11.88
CA TYR A 182 -17.22 -8.19 11.92
C TYR A 182 -17.42 -6.76 12.42
N LEU A 183 -18.50 -6.09 11.99
CA LEU A 183 -18.84 -4.75 12.48
C LEU A 183 -19.20 -4.79 13.96
N THR A 184 -19.93 -5.82 14.40
CA THR A 184 -20.32 -5.98 15.81
C THR A 184 -19.09 -6.17 16.70
N GLU A 185 -18.13 -6.99 16.27
CA GLU A 185 -16.85 -7.18 16.97
C GLU A 185 -16.04 -5.89 17.06
N GLU A 186 -16.02 -5.10 15.98
CA GLU A 186 -15.29 -3.84 15.93
C GLU A 186 -15.90 -2.77 16.85
N ILE A 187 -17.22 -2.60 16.80
CA ILE A 187 -17.95 -1.65 17.67
C ILE A 187 -17.79 -2.07 19.13
N GLU A 188 -17.98 -3.35 19.45
CA GLU A 188 -17.86 -3.82 20.83
C GLU A 188 -16.42 -3.67 21.35
N GLY A 189 -15.42 -3.99 20.53
CA GLY A 189 -14.01 -3.76 20.87
C GLY A 189 -13.70 -2.29 21.16
N ALA A 190 -14.18 -1.40 20.30
CA ALA A 190 -14.03 0.05 20.48
C ALA A 190 -14.76 0.56 21.73
N LYS A 191 -15.95 0.02 22.01
CA LYS A 191 -16.75 0.30 23.22
C LYS A 191 -16.04 -0.14 24.49
N GLN A 192 -15.49 -1.35 24.53
CA GLN A 192 -14.74 -1.86 25.67
C GLN A 192 -13.50 -1.00 25.95
N TYR A 193 -12.79 -0.59 24.89
CA TYR A 193 -11.68 0.35 25.02
C TYR A 193 -12.15 1.69 25.60
N PHE A 194 -13.24 2.24 25.09
CA PHE A 194 -13.81 3.50 25.56
C PHE A 194 -14.25 3.44 27.02
N ILE A 195 -14.92 2.37 27.46
CA ILE A 195 -15.32 2.19 28.86
C ILE A 195 -14.09 2.17 29.79
N TYR A 196 -13.00 1.54 29.36
CA TYR A 196 -11.80 1.42 30.18
C TYR A 196 -10.88 2.66 30.15
N LYS A 197 -10.86 3.39 29.03
CA LYS A 197 -9.92 4.50 28.79
C LYS A 197 -10.57 5.88 28.71
N GLU A 198 -11.91 5.93 28.68
CA GLU A 198 -12.74 7.14 28.53
C GLU A 198 -12.39 7.96 27.28
N ARG A 199 -11.93 7.29 26.23
CA ARG A 199 -11.55 7.91 24.94
C ARG A 199 -11.59 6.92 23.79
N CYS A 200 -11.80 7.42 22.58
CA CYS A 200 -11.91 6.62 21.35
C CYS A 200 -10.57 5.95 20.98
N VAL A 201 -10.59 4.64 20.71
CA VAL A 201 -9.40 3.85 20.33
C VAL A 201 -8.79 4.35 19.02
N PHE A 202 -9.60 4.73 18.04
CA PHE A 202 -9.14 5.24 16.75
C PHE A 202 -8.46 6.60 16.89
N CYS A 203 -8.99 7.49 17.74
CA CYS A 203 -8.35 8.78 18.03
C CYS A 203 -6.98 8.59 18.71
N ASP A 204 -6.85 7.59 19.58
CA ASP A 204 -5.55 7.23 20.17
C ASP A 204 -4.58 6.67 19.13
N ILE A 205 -5.05 5.83 18.20
CA ILE A 205 -4.25 5.34 17.06
C ILE A 205 -3.76 6.51 16.22
N ILE A 206 -4.66 7.42 15.82
CA ILE A 206 -4.31 8.61 15.02
C ILE A 206 -3.22 9.42 15.73
N ARG A 207 -3.42 9.75 17.02
CA ARG A 207 -2.44 10.52 17.80
C ARG A 207 -1.08 9.84 17.84
N GLN A 208 -1.04 8.54 18.19
CA GLN A 208 0.21 7.78 18.29
C GLN A 208 0.94 7.65 16.94
N GLU A 209 0.20 7.37 15.87
CA GLU A 209 0.79 7.20 14.54
C GLU A 209 1.28 8.55 13.97
N THR A 210 0.56 9.65 14.21
CA THR A 210 1.03 11.00 13.86
C THR A 210 2.30 11.38 14.64
N GLU A 211 2.36 11.11 15.95
CA GLU A 211 3.53 11.43 16.78
C GLU A 211 4.79 10.66 16.36
N THR A 212 4.64 9.37 16.03
CA THR A 212 5.78 8.51 15.67
C THR A 212 6.17 8.62 14.20
N GLY A 213 5.21 8.84 13.30
CA GLY A 213 5.43 8.97 11.86
C GLY A 213 5.87 7.69 11.13
N ILE A 214 6.09 6.59 11.84
CA ILE A 214 6.73 5.38 11.28
C ILE A 214 5.80 4.73 10.24
N ARG A 215 4.54 4.49 10.61
CA ARG A 215 3.54 3.82 9.75
C ARG A 215 2.63 4.80 8.97
N VAL A 216 2.92 6.10 9.03
CA VAL A 216 2.19 7.11 8.25
C VAL A 216 2.58 7.02 6.77
N VAL A 217 1.60 6.84 5.90
CA VAL A 217 1.77 6.79 4.43
C VAL A 217 1.66 8.19 3.83
N ALA A 218 0.64 8.94 4.24
CA ALA A 218 0.36 10.30 3.80
C ALA A 218 -0.56 10.99 4.81
N GLU A 219 -0.58 12.32 4.80
CA GLU A 219 -1.43 13.14 5.67
C GLU A 219 -1.80 14.41 4.90
N ASN A 220 -3.03 14.86 5.05
CA ASN A 220 -3.46 16.20 4.65
C ASN A 220 -4.09 16.92 5.85
N GLU A 221 -4.79 18.04 5.64
CA GLU A 221 -5.38 18.81 6.74
C GLU A 221 -6.30 17.97 7.63
N ASP A 222 -7.24 17.24 7.03
CA ASP A 222 -8.32 16.55 7.75
C ASP A 222 -8.10 15.05 7.92
N PHE A 223 -7.23 14.41 7.14
CA PHE A 223 -7.11 12.94 7.09
C PHE A 223 -5.68 12.46 7.31
N LEU A 224 -5.58 11.34 8.04
CA LEU A 224 -4.37 10.54 8.19
C LEU A 224 -4.51 9.24 7.38
N THR A 225 -3.51 8.94 6.56
CA THR A 225 -3.39 7.66 5.85
C THR A 225 -2.23 6.86 6.45
N LEU A 226 -2.49 5.65 6.95
CA LEU A 226 -1.50 4.86 7.71
C LEU A 226 -1.60 3.36 7.42
N ALA A 227 -0.50 2.63 7.59
CA ALA A 227 -0.53 1.18 7.69
C ALA A 227 -0.86 0.78 9.14
N PRO A 228 -1.92 -0.01 9.41
CA PRO A 228 -2.29 -0.34 10.79
C PRO A 228 -1.19 -1.17 11.46
N TYR A 229 -1.11 -1.15 12.79
CA TYR A 229 -0.06 -1.85 13.55
C TYR A 229 -0.10 -3.38 13.36
N ALA A 230 -1.30 -3.95 13.20
CA ALA A 230 -1.54 -5.38 12.99
C ALA A 230 -2.34 -5.62 11.68
N PRO A 231 -1.74 -5.38 10.49
CA PRO A 231 -2.42 -5.48 9.20
C PRO A 231 -2.68 -6.93 8.81
N ARG A 232 -3.91 -7.26 8.41
CA ARG A 232 -4.26 -8.61 7.91
C ARG A 232 -3.58 -8.91 6.58
N PHE A 233 -3.50 -7.91 5.71
CA PHE A 233 -3.00 -8.06 4.34
C PHE A 233 -1.74 -7.21 4.09
N PRO A 234 -0.82 -7.65 3.21
CA PRO A 234 0.31 -6.82 2.79
C PRO A 234 -0.16 -5.49 2.21
N PHE A 235 0.47 -4.39 2.64
CA PHE A 235 0.11 -3.04 2.21
C PHE A 235 -1.33 -2.60 2.54
N GLU A 236 -2.00 -3.31 3.46
CA GLU A 236 -3.24 -2.82 4.05
C GLU A 236 -3.02 -1.41 4.63
N THR A 237 -3.91 -0.50 4.28
CA THR A 237 -3.79 0.93 4.60
C THR A 237 -5.15 1.46 4.99
N TRP A 238 -5.21 2.30 6.03
CA TRP A 238 -6.42 2.96 6.48
C TRP A 238 -6.38 4.45 6.18
N ILE A 239 -7.53 5.04 5.88
CA ILE A 239 -7.75 6.50 5.87
C ILE A 239 -8.71 6.81 7.00
N LEU A 240 -8.30 7.67 7.94
CA LEU A 240 -9.12 8.10 9.07
C LEU A 240 -9.20 9.62 9.13
N PRO A 241 -10.36 10.23 9.43
CA PRO A 241 -10.41 11.66 9.73
C PRO A 241 -9.69 11.92 11.06
N LYS A 242 -8.97 13.02 11.15
CA LYS A 242 -8.26 13.41 12.38
C LYS A 242 -9.22 13.87 13.46
N GLN A 243 -10.28 14.57 13.05
CA GLN A 243 -11.38 14.92 13.93
C GLN A 243 -12.25 13.67 14.15
N HIS A 244 -12.63 13.44 15.40
CA HIS A 244 -13.54 12.36 15.74
C HIS A 244 -14.89 12.55 15.05
N GLU A 245 -15.26 11.56 14.24
CA GLU A 245 -16.60 11.42 13.66
C GLU A 245 -16.91 9.94 13.51
N SER A 246 -18.14 9.56 13.88
CA SER A 246 -18.57 8.18 13.94
C SER A 246 -19.30 7.74 12.66
N ALA A 247 -19.90 8.69 11.94
CA ALA A 247 -20.67 8.42 10.73
C ALA A 247 -20.10 9.15 9.51
N PHE A 248 -19.92 8.44 8.41
CA PHE A 248 -19.25 8.93 7.19
C PHE A 248 -20.01 10.12 6.59
N GLU A 249 -21.35 10.02 6.55
CA GLU A 249 -22.25 10.99 5.96
C GLU A 249 -22.37 12.32 6.71
N ASN A 250 -21.87 12.38 7.96
CA ASN A 250 -21.83 13.61 8.77
C ASN A 250 -20.66 14.53 8.39
N SER A 251 -19.72 14.06 7.58
CA SER A 251 -18.57 14.85 7.12
C SER A 251 -19.00 16.11 6.37
N SER A 252 -18.24 17.20 6.54
CA SER A 252 -18.50 18.47 5.84
C SER A 252 -18.04 18.44 4.38
N SER A 253 -18.45 19.43 3.58
CA SER A 253 -18.01 19.55 2.18
C SER A 253 -16.48 19.69 2.05
N HIS A 254 -15.84 20.43 2.95
CA HIS A 254 -14.38 20.57 2.99
C HIS A 254 -13.69 19.22 3.25
N MET A 255 -14.25 18.44 4.19
CA MET A 255 -13.76 17.09 4.46
C MET A 255 -13.90 16.17 3.25
N PHE A 256 -15.01 16.22 2.49
CA PHE A 256 -15.13 15.39 1.28
C PHE A 256 -14.09 15.75 0.21
N GLU A 257 -13.78 17.04 0.04
CA GLU A 257 -12.70 17.48 -0.86
C GLU A 257 -11.34 16.92 -0.42
N ASN A 258 -11.02 17.02 0.87
CA ASN A 258 -9.77 16.50 1.42
C ASN A 258 -9.72 14.97 1.44
N LEU A 259 -10.85 14.30 1.65
CA LEU A 259 -10.95 12.84 1.54
C LEU A 259 -10.67 12.38 0.11
N ALA A 260 -11.22 13.07 -0.90
CA ALA A 260 -10.94 12.78 -2.30
C ALA A 260 -9.44 12.89 -2.63
N LYS A 261 -8.76 13.91 -2.07
CA LYS A 261 -7.30 14.07 -2.20
C LYS A 261 -6.53 12.94 -1.50
N ALA A 262 -6.94 12.55 -0.29
CA ALA A 262 -6.32 11.46 0.46
C ALA A 262 -6.46 10.12 -0.26
N LEU A 263 -7.68 9.79 -0.71
CA LEU A 263 -7.96 8.58 -1.47
C LEU A 263 -7.20 8.54 -2.80
N LYS A 264 -7.19 9.64 -3.55
CA LYS A 264 -6.39 9.74 -4.79
C LYS A 264 -4.91 9.49 -4.53
N THR A 265 -4.38 10.10 -3.46
CA THR A 265 -2.98 9.94 -3.09
C THR A 265 -2.69 8.48 -2.80
N LEU A 266 -3.45 7.84 -1.90
CA LEU A 266 -3.29 6.43 -1.58
C LEU A 266 -3.31 5.53 -2.82
N LEU A 267 -4.34 5.65 -3.65
CA LEU A 267 -4.49 4.79 -4.83
C LEU A 267 -3.37 5.03 -5.85
N SER A 268 -2.96 6.28 -6.07
CA SER A 268 -1.82 6.60 -6.94
C SER A 268 -0.51 6.00 -6.43
N LYS A 269 -0.30 6.01 -5.09
CA LYS A 269 0.86 5.40 -4.45
C LYS A 269 0.85 3.88 -4.65
N ALA A 270 -0.30 3.26 -4.40
CA ALA A 270 -0.48 1.83 -4.54
C ALA A 270 -0.23 1.37 -5.99
N ASP A 271 -0.80 2.06 -6.98
CA ASP A 271 -0.60 1.75 -8.40
C ASP A 271 0.87 1.79 -8.80
N ARG A 272 1.63 2.78 -8.32
CA ARG A 272 3.07 2.91 -8.63
C ARG A 272 3.94 1.88 -7.92
N VAL A 273 3.66 1.61 -6.64
CA VAL A 273 4.51 0.76 -5.79
C VAL A 273 4.22 -0.73 -6.04
N LEU A 274 2.98 -1.07 -6.36
CA LEU A 274 2.47 -2.44 -6.46
C LEU A 274 2.07 -2.82 -7.89
N ASP A 275 2.32 -1.96 -8.87
CA ASP A 275 2.05 -2.16 -10.30
C ASP A 275 0.56 -2.44 -10.60
N ASN A 276 -0.30 -1.45 -10.32
CA ASN A 276 -1.76 -1.49 -10.52
C ASN A 276 -2.40 -2.74 -9.88
N PRO A 277 -2.32 -2.88 -8.55
CA PRO A 277 -2.75 -4.09 -7.86
C PRO A 277 -4.27 -4.24 -7.86
N PRO A 278 -4.82 -5.47 -7.88
CA PRO A 278 -6.19 -5.70 -7.49
C PRO A 278 -6.37 -5.37 -5.99
N TYR A 279 -7.53 -4.81 -5.61
CA TYR A 279 -7.80 -4.42 -4.23
C TYR A 279 -9.29 -4.43 -3.89
N ASN A 280 -9.57 -4.53 -2.59
CA ASN A 280 -10.86 -4.16 -2.03
C ASN A 280 -10.73 -2.84 -1.25
N LEU A 281 -11.76 -2.02 -1.31
CA LEU A 281 -11.89 -0.81 -0.50
C LEU A 281 -13.23 -0.85 0.22
N VAL A 282 -13.24 -0.59 1.52
CA VAL A 282 -14.45 -0.70 2.36
C VAL A 282 -14.58 0.51 3.26
N ILE A 283 -15.77 1.09 3.34
CA ILE A 283 -16.07 2.18 4.28
C ILE A 283 -16.70 1.57 5.53
N HIS A 284 -16.03 1.74 6.66
CA HIS A 284 -16.49 1.37 7.98
C HIS A 284 -17.14 2.59 8.62
N THR A 285 -18.41 2.49 9.00
CA THR A 285 -19.18 3.63 9.52
C THR A 285 -20.24 3.17 10.54
N SER A 286 -20.75 4.10 11.33
CA SER A 286 -21.71 3.77 12.39
C SER A 286 -23.01 3.16 11.86
N PRO A 287 -23.63 2.23 12.62
CA PRO A 287 -24.94 1.68 12.30
C PRO A 287 -26.01 2.76 12.09
N VAL A 288 -27.04 2.44 11.30
CA VAL A 288 -28.13 3.36 10.99
C VAL A 288 -28.84 3.88 12.24
N GLN A 289 -29.00 3.02 13.25
CA GLN A 289 -29.75 3.29 14.47
C GLN A 289 -28.91 3.97 15.57
N GLU A 290 -27.60 4.10 15.36
CA GLU A 290 -26.66 4.69 16.33
C GLU A 290 -25.84 5.79 15.64
N PRO A 291 -26.47 6.91 15.24
CA PRO A 291 -25.81 7.94 14.43
C PRO A 291 -24.73 8.72 15.17
N ASN A 292 -24.79 8.76 16.50
CA ASN A 292 -23.76 9.37 17.35
C ASN A 292 -23.16 8.27 18.22
N ASN A 293 -21.92 7.91 17.93
CA ASN A 293 -21.21 6.87 18.65
C ASN A 293 -19.81 7.36 19.05
N ASP A 294 -19.70 7.87 20.29
CA ASP A 294 -18.45 8.44 20.84
C ASP A 294 -17.30 7.42 20.96
N HIS A 295 -17.62 6.12 20.96
CA HIS A 295 -16.62 5.06 21.05
C HIS A 295 -16.13 4.59 19.68
N TYR A 296 -16.84 4.91 18.59
CA TYR A 296 -16.54 4.46 17.24
C TYR A 296 -16.07 5.61 16.35
N HIS A 297 -15.39 5.29 15.25
CA HIS A 297 -14.79 6.28 14.36
C HIS A 297 -14.80 5.71 12.94
N TRP A 298 -15.46 6.40 12.02
CA TRP A 298 -15.52 5.92 10.64
C TRP A 298 -14.16 5.96 9.97
N HIS A 299 -13.88 5.00 9.11
CA HIS A 299 -12.61 4.95 8.38
C HIS A 299 -12.79 4.18 7.06
N ILE A 300 -11.80 4.31 6.19
CA ILE A 300 -11.73 3.52 4.94
C ILE A 300 -10.59 2.54 5.05
N GLU A 301 -10.87 1.27 4.81
CA GLU A 301 -9.85 0.24 4.69
C GLU A 301 -9.56 -0.03 3.21
N PHE A 302 -8.29 0.05 2.83
CA PHE A 302 -7.76 -0.37 1.54
C PHE A 302 -6.96 -1.66 1.72
N MET A 303 -7.35 -2.70 0.99
CA MET A 303 -6.82 -4.06 1.13
C MET A 303 -6.37 -4.61 -0.24
N PRO A 304 -5.08 -4.43 -0.60
CA PRO A 304 -4.50 -5.05 -1.79
C PRO A 304 -4.57 -6.58 -1.76
N LYS A 305 -4.91 -7.19 -2.89
CA LYS A 305 -4.95 -8.65 -3.06
C LYS A 305 -3.64 -9.16 -3.65
N LEU A 306 -2.61 -9.17 -2.81
CA LEU A 306 -1.26 -9.64 -3.17
C LEU A 306 -0.98 -11.09 -2.74
N THR A 307 -1.78 -11.61 -1.80
CA THR A 307 -1.68 -12.96 -1.25
C THR A 307 -3.07 -13.60 -1.19
N LYS A 308 -3.11 -14.94 -1.17
CA LYS A 308 -4.36 -15.70 -1.03
C LYS A 308 -4.55 -16.13 0.41
N THR A 309 -5.75 -15.93 0.94
CA THR A 309 -6.19 -16.48 2.23
C THR A 309 -6.39 -18.00 2.07
N ALA A 310 -5.82 -18.79 2.97
CA ALA A 310 -5.84 -20.25 2.90
C ALA A 310 -6.39 -20.87 4.20
N GLY A 311 -6.27 -22.19 4.32
CA GLY A 311 -6.90 -22.96 5.40
C GLY A 311 -6.47 -22.55 6.81
N PHE A 312 -5.25 -22.01 6.98
CA PHE A 312 -4.81 -21.50 8.28
C PHE A 312 -5.63 -20.28 8.71
N GLU A 313 -5.75 -19.30 7.80
CA GLU A 313 -6.50 -18.09 8.07
C GLU A 313 -7.98 -18.38 8.25
N TRP A 314 -8.56 -19.23 7.39
CA TRP A 314 -9.97 -19.65 7.50
C TRP A 314 -10.26 -20.44 8.78
N GLY A 315 -9.33 -21.31 9.21
CA GLY A 315 -9.53 -22.20 10.35
C GLY A 315 -9.30 -21.54 11.71
N THR A 316 -8.53 -20.45 11.77
CA THR A 316 -8.13 -19.82 13.04
C THR A 316 -8.62 -18.38 13.21
N GLY A 317 -8.94 -17.68 12.12
CA GLY A 317 -9.15 -16.23 12.14
C GLY A 317 -7.86 -15.41 12.32
N PHE A 318 -6.69 -16.05 12.41
CA PHE A 318 -5.40 -15.36 12.43
C PHE A 318 -4.92 -15.12 10.99
N TYR A 319 -4.15 -14.05 10.81
CA TYR A 319 -3.57 -13.72 9.50
C TYR A 319 -2.07 -13.84 9.52
N ILE A 320 -1.48 -14.26 8.41
CA ILE A 320 -0.03 -14.25 8.20
C ILE A 320 0.29 -13.16 7.18
N ASN A 321 0.98 -12.13 7.63
CA ASN A 321 1.41 -11.02 6.78
C ASN A 321 2.93 -11.07 6.52
N PRO A 322 3.37 -11.28 5.27
CA PRO A 322 4.80 -11.28 4.94
C PRO A 322 5.44 -9.88 4.97
N THR A 323 4.65 -8.80 4.98
CA THR A 323 5.13 -7.43 4.87
C THR A 323 4.90 -6.69 6.20
N PRO A 324 5.95 -6.31 6.95
CA PRO A 324 5.80 -5.47 8.12
C PRO A 324 5.11 -4.14 7.76
N PRO A 325 4.17 -3.65 8.57
CA PRO A 325 3.47 -2.39 8.27
C PRO A 325 4.41 -1.18 8.18
N GLU A 326 5.51 -1.18 8.94
CA GLU A 326 6.52 -0.12 8.86
C GLU A 326 7.16 -0.06 7.47
N GLU A 327 7.46 -1.22 6.88
CA GLU A 327 8.01 -1.33 5.53
C GLU A 327 6.97 -0.99 4.47
N ALA A 328 5.74 -1.49 4.61
CA ALA A 328 4.64 -1.13 3.71
C ALA A 328 4.42 0.39 3.67
N ALA A 329 4.35 1.03 4.84
CA ALA A 329 4.21 2.47 4.95
C ALA A 329 5.40 3.21 4.34
N ARG A 330 6.63 2.76 4.61
CA ARG A 330 7.85 3.32 4.02
C ARG A 330 7.82 3.25 2.49
N PHE A 331 7.52 2.08 1.91
CA PHE A 331 7.45 1.91 0.46
C PHE A 331 6.38 2.79 -0.19
N LEU A 332 5.18 2.85 0.40
CA LEU A 332 4.12 3.74 -0.09
C LEU A 332 4.53 5.21 0.06
N ARG A 333 5.09 5.62 1.20
CA ARG A 333 5.51 7.01 1.45
C ARG A 333 6.64 7.47 0.52
N GLU A 334 7.67 6.64 0.35
CA GLU A 334 8.88 6.93 -0.42
C GLU A 334 8.67 6.91 -1.94
N GLU A 335 7.56 6.29 -2.41
CA GLU A 335 6.94 6.41 -3.73
C GLU A 335 7.94 6.94 -4.77
N MET A 336 8.66 6.07 -5.51
CA MET A 336 9.77 6.47 -6.40
C MET A 336 9.47 7.82 -7.05
N LYS A 337 10.08 8.91 -6.53
CA LYS A 337 9.67 10.31 -6.74
C LYS A 337 9.90 10.82 -8.17
N ALA A 338 9.97 9.92 -9.15
CA ALA A 338 10.22 10.25 -10.53
C ALA A 338 8.89 10.51 -11.25
N LYS A 339 8.57 11.80 -11.44
CA LYS A 339 7.69 12.23 -12.53
C LYS A 339 8.57 12.46 -13.76
N PHE A 340 8.31 11.73 -14.84
CA PHE A 340 8.97 11.95 -16.13
C PHE A 340 8.12 12.92 -16.95
N PHE A 341 8.76 13.94 -17.53
CA PHE A 341 8.12 14.94 -18.39
C PHE A 341 8.45 14.67 -19.86
N GLU A 342 7.69 15.26 -20.78
CA GLU A 342 7.94 15.15 -22.22
C GLU A 342 9.35 15.64 -22.56
N GLY A 343 10.17 14.79 -23.18
CA GLY A 343 11.61 15.04 -23.42
C GLY A 343 12.57 14.49 -22.35
N ALA A 344 12.08 13.90 -21.25
CA ALA A 344 12.94 13.27 -20.26
C ALA A 344 13.48 11.90 -20.76
N GLY A 345 14.80 11.71 -20.69
CA GLY A 345 15.44 10.41 -20.88
C GLY A 345 15.52 9.61 -19.58
N LEU A 346 14.94 8.41 -19.53
CA LEU A 346 15.08 7.47 -18.42
C LEU A 346 16.28 6.54 -18.66
N GLY A 347 17.32 6.68 -17.84
CA GLY A 347 18.44 5.74 -17.80
C GLY A 347 18.28 4.75 -16.65
N VAL A 348 17.87 3.51 -16.93
CA VAL A 348 17.97 2.40 -15.97
C VAL A 348 19.31 1.71 -16.18
N LYS A 349 20.16 1.69 -15.14
CA LYS A 349 21.47 1.04 -15.18
C LYS A 349 21.46 -0.22 -14.32
N PRO A 350 20.98 -1.36 -14.84
CA PRO A 350 21.09 -2.62 -14.12
C PRO A 350 22.56 -3.02 -14.04
N VAL A 351 23.04 -3.27 -12.82
CA VAL A 351 24.42 -3.69 -12.56
C VAL A 351 24.37 -5.14 -12.06
N SER A 352 25.06 -6.05 -12.73
CA SER A 352 25.09 -7.48 -12.39
C SER A 352 26.52 -7.98 -12.21
N ALA A 353 26.71 -8.90 -11.26
CA ALA A 353 28.03 -9.47 -10.99
C ALA A 353 28.66 -10.10 -12.22
N PHE A 354 27.87 -10.81 -13.03
CA PHE A 354 28.33 -11.41 -14.28
C PHE A 354 28.84 -10.35 -15.27
N GLY A 355 28.03 -9.33 -15.54
CA GLY A 355 28.37 -8.26 -16.49
C GLY A 355 29.58 -7.44 -16.03
N SER A 356 29.59 -7.04 -14.76
CA SER A 356 30.68 -6.27 -14.16
C SER A 356 32.00 -7.05 -14.22
N LYS A 357 32.02 -8.31 -13.77
CA LYS A 357 33.23 -9.14 -13.79
C LYS A 357 33.77 -9.34 -15.20
N ARG A 358 32.89 -9.49 -16.21
CA ARG A 358 33.30 -9.63 -17.62
C ARG A 358 34.07 -8.41 -18.12
N LEU A 359 33.56 -7.21 -17.85
CA LEU A 359 34.18 -5.96 -18.29
C LEU A 359 35.49 -5.67 -17.53
N ILE A 360 35.48 -5.83 -16.21
CA ILE A 360 36.66 -5.59 -15.37
C ILE A 360 37.79 -6.55 -15.74
N ARG A 361 37.49 -7.83 -15.98
CA ARG A 361 38.48 -8.81 -16.46
C ARG A 361 39.17 -8.33 -17.74
N LYS A 362 38.39 -7.84 -18.71
CA LYS A 362 38.93 -7.33 -19.97
C LYS A 362 39.79 -6.09 -19.77
N ALA A 363 39.42 -5.20 -18.85
CA ALA A 363 40.23 -4.02 -18.51
C ALA A 363 41.58 -4.42 -17.89
N ILE A 364 41.60 -5.37 -16.95
CA ILE A 364 42.83 -5.85 -16.32
C ILE A 364 43.73 -6.56 -17.35
N GLN A 365 43.17 -7.48 -18.16
CA GLN A 365 43.91 -8.15 -19.23
C GLN A 365 44.52 -7.16 -20.22
N TYR A 366 43.77 -6.11 -20.58
CA TYR A 366 44.26 -5.05 -21.46
C TYR A 366 45.42 -4.27 -20.81
N ALA A 367 45.29 -3.92 -19.53
CA ALA A 367 46.34 -3.22 -18.79
C ALA A 367 47.65 -4.03 -18.76
N ILE A 368 47.57 -5.33 -18.44
CA ILE A 368 48.72 -6.25 -18.43
C ILE A 368 49.34 -6.33 -19.83
N ALA A 369 48.53 -6.57 -20.87
CA ALA A 369 49.02 -6.73 -22.24
C ALA A 369 49.67 -5.46 -22.82
N ASN A 370 49.37 -4.28 -22.26
CA ASN A 370 49.87 -2.99 -22.73
C ASN A 370 50.75 -2.29 -21.68
N SER A 371 51.25 -3.02 -20.69
CA SER A 371 52.12 -2.50 -19.62
C SER A 371 51.59 -1.20 -18.98
N ARG A 372 50.29 -1.16 -18.71
CA ARG A 372 49.66 -0.04 -17.99
C ARG A 372 49.85 -0.23 -16.49
N GLU A 373 50.25 0.85 -15.81
CA GLU A 373 50.59 0.82 -14.38
C GLU A 373 49.37 0.69 -13.46
N SER A 374 48.16 1.07 -13.91
CA SER A 374 46.96 1.05 -13.07
C SER A 374 45.66 0.79 -13.82
N VAL A 375 44.70 0.24 -13.10
CA VAL A 375 43.29 0.12 -13.52
C VAL A 375 42.42 0.71 -12.42
N THR A 376 41.75 1.81 -12.72
CA THR A 376 40.89 2.51 -11.76
C THR A 376 39.42 2.09 -11.93
N LEU A 377 38.81 1.56 -10.88
CA LEU A 377 37.38 1.28 -10.82
C LEU A 377 36.63 2.51 -10.30
N VAL A 378 36.15 3.37 -11.21
CA VAL A 378 35.43 4.60 -10.83
C VAL A 378 33.98 4.30 -10.46
N HIS A 379 33.57 4.74 -9.27
CA HIS A 379 32.21 4.56 -8.76
C HIS A 379 31.84 5.68 -7.76
N LYS A 380 30.56 6.03 -7.62
CA LYS A 380 30.05 7.03 -6.66
C LYS A 380 29.65 6.37 -5.33
N GLY A 381 30.57 5.57 -4.76
CA GLY A 381 30.30 4.58 -3.72
C GLY A 381 29.59 5.05 -2.46
N ASN A 382 29.72 6.33 -2.10
CA ASN A 382 29.08 6.87 -0.89
C ASN A 382 27.60 7.19 -1.07
N ILE A 383 27.10 7.28 -2.31
CA ILE A 383 25.69 7.60 -2.60
C ILE A 383 24.91 6.33 -2.96
N MET A 384 25.56 5.35 -3.60
CA MET A 384 24.90 4.15 -4.15
C MET A 384 25.61 2.84 -3.76
N LYS A 385 25.59 2.54 -2.45
CA LYS A 385 26.30 1.39 -1.84
C LYS A 385 25.96 0.04 -2.46
N TYR A 386 24.69 -0.20 -2.79
CA TYR A 386 24.22 -1.52 -3.26
C TYR A 386 24.35 -1.76 -4.78
N THR A 387 24.68 -0.73 -5.57
CA THR A 387 24.87 -0.87 -7.02
C THR A 387 26.32 -0.59 -7.40
N GLU A 388 26.75 0.66 -7.24
CA GLU A 388 28.09 1.10 -7.60
C GLU A 388 29.15 0.64 -6.59
N GLY A 389 28.79 0.52 -5.31
CA GLY A 389 29.64 -0.17 -4.34
C GLY A 389 29.85 -1.65 -4.69
N ALA A 390 28.79 -2.36 -5.11
CA ALA A 390 28.90 -3.74 -5.56
C ALA A 390 29.80 -3.90 -6.80
N PHE A 391 29.76 -2.96 -7.75
CA PHE A 391 30.68 -2.95 -8.90
C PHE A 391 32.15 -2.90 -8.45
N LYS A 392 32.48 -2.00 -7.50
CA LYS A 392 33.81 -1.90 -6.90
C LYS A 392 34.20 -3.22 -6.24
N ASP A 393 33.36 -3.73 -5.34
CA ASP A 393 33.66 -4.91 -4.53
C ASP A 393 33.85 -6.16 -5.40
N TRP A 394 32.98 -6.37 -6.41
CA TRP A 394 33.15 -7.46 -7.37
C TRP A 394 34.40 -7.32 -8.21
N GLY A 395 34.83 -6.09 -8.50
CA GLY A 395 36.07 -5.80 -9.21
C GLY A 395 37.31 -6.17 -8.41
N TYR A 396 37.42 -5.72 -7.16
CA TYR A 396 38.54 -6.12 -6.29
C TYR A 396 38.55 -7.62 -6.03
N ALA A 397 37.39 -8.23 -5.78
CA ALA A 397 37.30 -9.69 -5.58
C ALA A 397 37.72 -10.47 -6.84
N LEU A 398 37.38 -9.98 -8.03
CA LEU A 398 37.84 -10.56 -9.29
C LEU A 398 39.36 -10.43 -9.46
N ALA A 399 39.90 -9.23 -9.25
CA ALA A 399 41.33 -8.94 -9.37
C ALA A 399 42.16 -9.83 -8.44
N LYS A 400 41.78 -9.89 -7.15
CA LYS A 400 42.44 -10.76 -6.16
C LYS A 400 42.32 -12.24 -6.48
N ARG A 401 41.24 -12.69 -7.13
CA ARG A 401 41.06 -14.12 -7.46
C ARG A 401 41.82 -14.54 -8.71
N GLU A 402 41.78 -13.72 -9.76
CA GLU A 402 42.23 -14.15 -11.10
C GLU A 402 43.57 -13.56 -11.53
N PHE A 403 44.02 -12.47 -10.89
CA PHE A 403 45.21 -11.72 -11.31
C PHE A 403 46.17 -11.44 -10.16
N ARG A 404 46.12 -12.24 -9.08
CA ARG A 404 46.83 -11.92 -7.83
C ARG A 404 48.33 -11.72 -8.00
N SER A 405 48.97 -12.51 -8.85
CA SER A 405 50.41 -12.45 -9.12
C SER A 405 50.83 -11.23 -9.95
N GLU A 406 49.88 -10.51 -10.54
CA GLU A 406 50.12 -9.44 -11.50
C GLU A 406 49.64 -8.07 -10.98
N ILE A 407 48.97 -8.03 -9.83
CA ILE A 407 48.34 -6.81 -9.31
C ILE A 407 48.61 -6.62 -7.82
N VAL A 408 48.66 -5.36 -7.42
CA VAL A 408 48.57 -4.92 -6.03
C VAL A 408 47.35 -4.00 -5.93
N THR A 409 46.51 -4.19 -4.91
CA THR A 409 45.34 -3.32 -4.70
C THR A 409 45.75 -1.97 -4.12
N GLU A 410 44.93 -0.94 -4.32
CA GLU A 410 45.23 0.43 -3.84
C GLU A 410 45.57 0.48 -2.34
N ARG A 411 44.76 -0.16 -1.47
CA ARG A 411 45.06 -0.23 -0.02
C ARG A 411 46.39 -0.95 0.25
N GLU A 412 46.70 -2.02 -0.48
CA GLU A 412 47.99 -2.72 -0.34
C GLU A 412 49.16 -1.83 -0.78
N THR A 413 49.00 -0.99 -1.80
CA THR A 413 50.06 -0.03 -2.18
C THR A 413 50.34 0.98 -1.07
N TRP A 414 49.31 1.39 -0.32
CA TRP A 414 49.50 2.25 0.85
C TRP A 414 50.21 1.51 1.99
N ILE A 415 49.80 0.26 2.27
CA ILE A 415 50.39 -0.57 3.32
C ILE A 415 51.88 -0.81 3.07
N LEU A 416 52.21 -1.25 1.85
CA LEU A 416 53.58 -1.53 1.42
C LEU A 416 54.41 -0.25 1.39
N GLY A 417 53.86 0.84 0.83
CA GLY A 417 54.53 2.14 0.80
C GLY A 417 54.81 2.72 2.18
N ASN A 418 53.93 2.48 3.18
CA ASN A 418 54.18 2.84 4.57
C ASN A 418 55.34 2.04 5.17
N ARG A 419 55.40 0.73 4.90
CA ARG A 419 56.49 -0.16 5.36
C ARG A 419 57.84 0.19 4.71
N GLU A 420 57.85 0.51 3.42
CA GLU A 420 59.07 0.93 2.72
C GLU A 420 59.64 2.24 3.30
N LYS A 421 58.78 3.17 3.70
CA LYS A 421 59.19 4.43 4.33
C LYS A 421 59.64 4.25 5.78
N ASN A 422 59.07 3.30 6.51
CA ASN A 422 59.43 2.99 7.90
C ASN A 422 59.45 1.47 8.14
N PRO A 423 60.63 0.82 8.05
CA PRO A 423 60.75 -0.62 8.20
C PRO A 423 60.29 -1.16 9.57
N GLU A 424 60.36 -0.35 10.62
CA GLU A 424 60.00 -0.71 12.00
C GLU A 424 58.51 -0.45 12.33
N LEU A 425 57.71 0.01 11.37
CA LEU A 425 56.30 0.35 11.60
C LEU A 425 55.50 -0.86 12.07
N SER A 426 54.78 -0.74 13.19
CA SER A 426 53.91 -1.82 13.66
C SER A 426 52.69 -2.01 12.76
N VAL A 427 52.06 -3.19 12.83
CA VAL A 427 50.82 -3.50 12.11
C VAL A 427 49.72 -2.50 12.48
N GLU A 428 49.60 -2.18 13.76
CA GLU A 428 48.58 -1.26 14.27
C GLU A 428 48.82 0.19 13.82
N GLU A 429 50.06 0.67 13.83
CA GLU A 429 50.39 2.01 13.33
C GLU A 429 50.13 2.13 11.83
N ASN A 430 50.46 1.09 11.06
CA ASN A 430 50.15 1.07 9.63
C ASN A 430 48.63 1.04 9.39
N ALA A 431 47.88 0.25 10.18
CA ALA A 431 46.42 0.21 10.15
C ALA A 431 45.79 1.60 10.41
N ARG A 432 46.32 2.37 11.37
CA ARG A 432 45.90 3.76 11.63
C ARG A 432 46.18 4.69 10.44
N MET A 433 47.29 4.48 9.74
CA MET A 433 47.66 5.32 8.59
C MET A 433 46.78 5.09 7.36
N ILE A 434 46.28 3.86 7.16
CA ILE A 434 45.43 3.53 6.00
C ILE A 434 43.94 3.81 6.23
N ASP A 435 43.52 4.02 7.48
CA ASP A 435 42.11 4.30 7.80
C ASP A 435 41.96 5.44 8.83
N PRO A 436 41.55 6.65 8.40
CA PRO A 436 41.37 7.80 9.30
C PRO A 436 40.34 7.58 10.42
N GLY A 437 39.46 6.57 10.29
CA GLY A 437 38.45 6.22 11.26
C GLY A 437 38.89 5.17 12.28
N PHE A 438 40.12 4.65 12.20
CA PHE A 438 40.56 3.46 12.95
C PHE A 438 40.28 3.54 14.45
N ASP A 439 40.58 4.67 15.11
CA ASP A 439 40.39 4.82 16.56
C ASP A 439 38.90 4.95 16.97
N MET A 440 38.01 5.23 16.01
CA MET A 440 36.55 5.32 16.22
C MET A 440 35.83 3.98 15.95
N MET A 441 36.56 2.96 15.51
CA MET A 441 36.01 1.65 15.17
C MET A 441 35.88 0.74 16.39
N SER A 442 34.97 -0.24 16.29
CA SER A 442 34.90 -1.31 17.29
C SER A 442 36.15 -2.19 17.27
N PRO A 443 36.50 -2.89 18.38
CA PRO A 443 37.66 -3.77 18.42
C PRO A 443 37.67 -4.85 17.33
N ALA A 444 36.49 -5.35 16.92
CA ALA A 444 36.38 -6.31 15.83
C ALA A 444 36.80 -5.70 14.48
N GLN A 445 36.36 -4.48 14.19
CA GLN A 445 36.69 -3.77 12.96
C GLN A 445 38.17 -3.36 12.92
N GLN A 446 38.73 -2.96 14.05
CA GLN A 446 40.17 -2.68 14.17
C GLN A 446 41.00 -3.93 13.87
N ASN A 447 40.61 -5.09 14.41
CA ASN A 447 41.25 -6.37 14.12
C ASN A 447 41.18 -6.73 12.63
N ASP A 448 40.06 -6.48 11.96
CA ASP A 448 39.93 -6.77 10.53
C ASP A 448 40.93 -5.95 9.68
N ILE A 449 41.12 -4.67 10.00
CA ILE A 449 42.09 -3.81 9.30
C ILE A 449 43.53 -4.24 9.62
N GLN A 450 43.83 -4.57 10.88
CA GLN A 450 45.17 -5.06 11.25
C GLN A 450 45.50 -6.37 10.51
N LYS A 451 44.53 -7.27 10.40
CA LYS A 451 44.69 -8.51 9.63
C LYS A 451 44.92 -8.25 8.14
N GLU A 452 44.25 -7.28 7.55
CA GLU A 452 44.50 -6.84 6.16
C GLU A 452 45.95 -6.34 5.98
N VAL A 453 46.46 -5.57 6.94
CA VAL A 453 47.86 -5.11 6.95
C VAL A 453 48.83 -6.28 7.04
N GLU A 454 48.59 -7.23 7.96
CA GLU A 454 49.44 -8.42 8.09
C GLU A 454 49.45 -9.26 6.80
N GLU A 455 48.29 -9.45 6.17
CA GLU A 455 48.17 -10.22 4.93
C GLU A 455 48.86 -9.54 3.76
N ALA A 456 48.86 -8.20 3.70
CA ALA A 456 49.52 -7.44 2.65
C ALA A 456 51.06 -7.41 2.79
N LEU A 457 51.59 -7.60 4.00
CA LEU A 457 53.03 -7.59 4.30
C LEU A 457 53.70 -8.97 4.17
N ARG A 458 52.92 -10.03 3.93
CA ARG A 458 53.41 -11.38 3.63
C ARG A 458 53.67 -11.53 2.13
#